data_AF-A0A0S7YG81-F1
#
_entry.id   AF-A0A0S7YG81-F1
#
_cell.length_a   1.000
_cell.length_b   1.000
_cell.length_c   1.000
_cell.angle_alpha   90.00
_cell.angle_beta   90.00
_cell.angle_gamma   90.00
#
_symmetry.space_group_name_H-M   'P 1'
#
loop_
_entity.id
_entity.type
_entity.pdbx_description
1 polymer ?
#
loop_
_entity_poly.entity_id
_entity_poly.type
_entity_poly.pdbx_seq_one_letter_code
_entity_poly.pdbx_strand_id
1 'polypeptide(L)' 'MTRNLNTAKESGYVFTYGIGLVINFTVDRLRIYPKLCYDGITDFKEHAGFIGMKIGIAYDI' A
#
# COMPACT_ATOMS: atom_id res chain seq x y z
N MET A 1 -14.79 24.75 -22.53
CA MET A 1 -15.16 23.35 -22.24
C MET A 1 -14.34 22.93 -21.01
N THR A 2 -14.87 23.19 -19.82
CA THR A 2 -14.15 23.04 -18.56
C THR A 2 -14.17 21.57 -18.16
N ARG A 3 -13.06 20.85 -18.33
CA ARG A 3 -12.91 19.48 -17.82
C ARG A 3 -12.86 19.57 -16.29
N ASN A 4 -13.99 19.28 -15.67
CA ASN A 4 -14.13 19.18 -14.23
C ASN A 4 -13.37 17.92 -13.78
N LEU A 5 -12.23 18.07 -13.11
CA LEU A 5 -11.35 16.97 -12.67
C LEU A 5 -11.96 16.07 -11.57
N ASN A 6 -13.25 16.22 -11.26
CA ASN A 6 -13.83 15.76 -9.99
C ASN A 6 -15.01 14.78 -10.12
N THR A 7 -15.22 14.16 -11.29
CA THR A 7 -16.47 13.40 -11.57
C THR A 7 -16.26 11.95 -12.00
N ALA A 8 -15.10 11.34 -11.71
CA ALA A 8 -14.88 9.93 -11.96
C ALA A 8 -14.13 9.28 -10.78
N LYS A 9 -14.84 9.05 -9.67
CA LYS A 9 -14.40 8.06 -8.68
C LYS A 9 -14.68 6.67 -9.25
N GLU A 10 -13.81 6.24 -10.15
CA GLU A 10 -13.84 4.88 -10.69
C GLU A 10 -13.21 3.93 -9.68
N SER A 11 -13.98 2.93 -9.25
CA SER A 11 -13.47 1.76 -8.53
C SER A 11 -13.09 0.73 -9.58
N GLY A 12 -11.86 0.24 -9.55
CA GLY A 12 -11.35 -0.71 -10.53
C GLY A 12 -10.36 -1.67 -9.89
N TYR A 13 -10.10 -2.77 -10.58
CA TYR A 13 -9.03 -3.70 -10.23
C TYR A 13 -7.77 -3.29 -10.98
N VAL A 14 -6.66 -3.20 -10.26
CA VAL A 14 -5.35 -2.86 -10.83
C VAL A 14 -4.32 -3.85 -10.29
N PHE A 15 -3.44 -4.32 -11.18
CA PHE A 15 -2.28 -5.10 -10.79
C PHE A 15 -1.18 -4.19 -10.28
N THR A 16 -0.86 -4.31 -8.99
CA THR A 16 0.26 -3.64 -8.35
C THR A 16 1.40 -4.62 -8.10
N TYR A 17 2.64 -4.14 -8.28
CA TYR A 17 3.83 -4.84 -7.78
C TYR A 17 4.35 -4.08 -6.56
N GLY A 18 4.53 -4.79 -5.45
CA GLY A 18 4.99 -4.21 -4.20
C GLY A 18 6.39 -4.70 -3.86
N ILE A 19 7.33 -3.79 -3.58
CA ILE A 19 8.60 -4.12 -2.92
C ILE A 19 8.66 -3.41 -1.57
N GLY A 20 9.21 -4.04 -0.55
CA GLY A 20 9.26 -3.42 0.76
C GLY A 20 10.11 -4.16 1.77
N LEU A 21 10.38 -3.47 2.88
CA LEU A 21 11.10 -4.00 4.03
C LEU A 21 10.11 -4.17 5.19
N VAL A 22 10.14 -5.34 5.81
CA VAL A 22 9.34 -5.66 7.00
C VAL A 22 10.27 -5.82 8.18
N ILE A 23 10.01 -5.09 9.25
CA ILE A 23 10.66 -5.32 10.55
C ILE A 23 9.64 -6.05 11.42
N ASN A 24 10.03 -7.14 12.07
CA ASN A 24 9.13 -7.92 12.91
C ASN A 24 9.58 -7.84 14.36
N PHE A 25 8.80 -7.14 15.18
CA PHE A 25 8.99 -7.09 16.63
C PHE A 25 8.00 -8.06 17.27
N THR A 26 8.52 -9.07 17.96
CA THR A 26 7.70 -10.03 18.71
C THR A 26 8.05 -9.91 20.18
N VAL A 27 7.05 -9.66 21.02
CA VAL A 27 7.17 -9.64 22.48
C VAL A 27 6.05 -10.52 23.03
N ASP A 28 6.43 -11.65 23.62
CA ASP A 28 5.51 -12.70 24.09
C ASP A 28 4.47 -13.10 23.04
N ARG A 29 3.21 -12.67 23.24
CA ARG A 29 2.05 -12.94 22.38
C ARG A 29 1.73 -11.82 21.40
N LEU A 30 2.40 -10.67 21.51
CA LEU A 30 2.17 -9.49 20.68
C LEU A 30 3.23 -9.41 19.58
N ARG A 31 2.78 -9.29 18.32
CA ARG A 31 3.64 -9.09 17.16
C ARG A 31 3.27 -7.78 16.49
N ILE A 32 4.25 -6.88 16.38
CA ILE A 32 4.12 -5.62 15.66
C ILE A 32 5.09 -5.66 14.49
N TYR A 33 4.57 -5.50 13.28
CA TYR A 33 5.38 -5.55 12.07
C TYR A 33 5.15 -4.31 11.20
N PRO A 34 5.93 -3.24 11.40
CA PRO A 34 5.97 -2.14 10.44
C PRO A 34 6.58 -2.61 9.11
N LYS A 35 5.91 -2.25 8.02
CA LYS A 35 6.30 -2.53 6.64
C LYS A 35 6.41 -1.23 5.87
N LEU A 36 7.61 -0.88 5.45
CA LEU A 36 7.84 0.16 4.45
C LEU A 36 7.67 -0.47 3.08
N CYS A 37 6.77 0.04 2.25
CA CYS A 37 6.48 -0.52 0.94
C CYS A 37 6.40 0.56 -0.13
N TYR A 38 6.94 0.22 -1.30
CA TYR A 38 6.65 0.87 -2.56
C TYR A 38 5.70 -0.01 -3.35
N ASP A 39 4.50 0.49 -3.62
CA ASP A 39 3.48 -0.15 -4.43
C ASP A 39 3.47 0.52 -5.82
N GLY A 40 4.12 -0.11 -6.81
CA GLY A 40 4.12 0.30 -8.21
C GLY A 40 2.83 -0.15 -8.90
N ILE A 41 2.19 0.74 -9.65
CA ILE A 41 1.05 0.38 -10.49
C ILE A 41 1.55 0.04 -11.90
N THR A 42 1.16 -1.13 -12.41
CA THR A 42 1.66 -1.64 -13.69
C THR A 42 0.97 -1.01 -14.90
N ASP A 43 -0.31 -0.64 -14.76
CA ASP A 43 -1.16 -0.25 -15.90
C ASP A 43 -1.07 1.23 -16.30
N PHE A 44 -0.57 2.10 -15.41
CA PHE A 44 -0.45 3.52 -15.70
C PHE A 44 1.00 3.84 -16.02
N LYS A 45 1.36 3.79 -17.32
CA LYS A 45 2.68 4.23 -17.82
C LYS A 45 3.07 5.67 -17.38
N GLU A 46 2.10 6.46 -16.91
CA GLU A 46 2.28 7.86 -16.50
C GLU A 46 2.19 8.11 -14.98
N HIS A 47 1.88 7.11 -14.14
CA HIS A 47 1.73 7.32 -12.70
C HIS A 47 2.82 6.62 -11.91
N ALA A 48 3.62 7.42 -11.21
CA ALA A 48 4.61 6.92 -10.27
C ALA A 48 3.89 6.13 -9.16
N GLY A 49 4.41 4.94 -8.82
CA GLY A 49 3.93 4.14 -7.70
C GLY A 49 3.92 4.90 -6.37
N PHE A 50 3.27 4.33 -5.37
CA PHE A 50 3.11 4.94 -4.06
C PHE A 50 4.18 4.42 -3.09
N ILE A 51 4.89 5.35 -2.43
CA ILE A 51 5.70 5.02 -1.25
C ILE A 51 4.80 5.18 -0.02
N GLY A 52 4.75 4.15 0.83
CA GLY A 52 3.95 4.17 2.03
C GLY A 52 4.52 3.31 3.16
N MET A 53 3.92 3.47 4.34
CA MET A 53 4.20 2.65 5.50
C MET A 53 2.90 1.98 5.96
N LYS A 54 2.95 0.66 6.16
CA LYS A 54 1.87 -0.16 6.71
C LYS A 54 2.32 -0.65 8.08
N ILE A 55 1.44 -0.64 9.07
CA ILE A 55 1.73 -1.19 10.40
C ILE A 55 0.74 -2.32 10.65
N GLY A 56 1.26 -3.52 10.87
CA GLY A 56 0.46 -4.66 11.28
C GLY A 56 0.65 -4.97 12.76
N ILE A 57 -0.44 -5.31 13.43
CA ILE A 57 -0.44 -5.78 14.80
C ILE A 57 -1.16 -7.13 14.79
N ALA A 58 -0.50 -8.16 15.31
CA ALA A 58 -1.08 -9.49 15.49
C ALA A 58 -0.92 -9.89 16.96
N TYR A 59 -1.91 -10.59 17.48
CA TYR A 59 -1.91 -11.12 18.84
C TYR A 59 -2.21 -12.61 18.77
N ASP A 60 -1.39 -13.41 19.41
CA ASP A 60 -1.57 -14.86 19.51
C ASP A 60 -2.39 -15.17 20.77
N ILE A 61 -3.49 -15.92 20.62
CA ILE A 61 -4.49 -16.18 21.69
C ILE A 61 -4.07 -17.40 22.51
#